data_AF-A0A8T6RXA9-F1
#
_entry.id   AF-A0A8T6RXA9-F1
#
_cell.length_a   1.000
_cell.length_b   1.000
_cell.length_c   1.000
_cell.angle_alpha   90.00
_cell.angle_beta   90.00
_cell.angle_gamma   90.00
#
_symmetry.space_group_name_H-M   'P 1'
#
loop_
_entity.id
_entity.type
_entity.pdbx_description
1 polymer ?
#
loop_
_entity_poly.entity_id
_entity_poly.type
_entity_poly.pdbx_seq_one_letter_code
_entity_poly.pdbx_strand_id
1 'polypeptide(L)'
;AVKITVTVGNDGPGFANNVTVDLYAGEPGNGGVKIGWRDTIDVIPPGETRKAWINWGANIPGNLMIWAVLDSNNTVFETEETDNTAAVPFHVYATVQGEVDLVVEAIKILDSNGLELQPFPRGDKLTVRVTLTNIESNKADRVHMSVYVDTEDPPGLIGSHEGSIDAKGLVSWEVTWTVDRPDGVHELIVTVVAVGDVEARYADNIEVLEFEVGPRSYPDPEPLDVTIFPDSTVVKPGDVIQVSGKVTVAKNGFEVSGATVYVLVRGQDNPVEVVTNE
;
A
#
# COMPACT_ATOMS: atom_id res chain seq x y z
N ALA A 1 -22.13 7.10 16.91
CA ALA A 1 -23.56 7.11 17.25
C ALA A 1 -24.06 8.55 17.24
N VAL A 2 -25.19 8.81 16.60
CA VAL A 2 -25.85 10.13 16.49
C VAL A 2 -26.98 10.18 17.52
N LYS A 3 -27.05 11.26 18.32
CA LYS A 3 -28.16 11.50 19.25
C LYS A 3 -29.25 12.31 18.54
N ILE A 4 -30.38 11.67 18.24
CA ILE A 4 -31.56 12.32 17.65
C ILE A 4 -32.46 12.75 18.80
N THR A 5 -32.86 14.03 18.80
CA THR A 5 -33.77 14.60 19.82
C THR A 5 -35.09 14.95 19.15
N VAL A 6 -36.18 14.44 19.69
CA VAL A 6 -37.56 14.74 19.25
C VAL A 6 -38.20 15.62 20.32
N THR A 7 -38.74 16.77 19.92
CA THR A 7 -39.54 17.61 20.82
C THR A 7 -41.01 17.33 20.52
N VAL A 8 -41.74 16.89 21.54
CA VAL A 8 -43.15 16.50 21.45
C VAL A 8 -43.98 17.52 22.20
N GLY A 9 -44.97 18.09 21.54
CA GLY A 9 -45.95 19.01 22.13
C GLY A 9 -47.27 18.33 22.41
N ASN A 10 -48.04 18.89 23.33
CA ASN A 10 -49.43 18.51 23.56
C ASN A 10 -50.31 19.75 23.41
N ASP A 11 -50.93 19.90 22.24
CA ASP A 11 -51.83 21.01 21.95
C ASP A 11 -53.28 20.73 22.40
N GLY A 12 -53.54 19.54 22.92
CA GLY A 12 -54.82 19.12 23.45
C GLY A 12 -55.08 19.64 24.87
N PRO A 13 -56.35 19.63 25.33
CA PRO A 13 -56.72 20.13 26.65
C PRO A 13 -56.44 19.16 27.80
N GLY A 14 -56.05 17.91 27.53
CA GLY A 14 -55.83 16.84 28.50
C GLY A 14 -54.35 16.47 28.68
N PHE A 15 -54.02 15.71 29.71
CA PHE A 15 -52.65 15.17 29.87
C PHE A 15 -52.42 14.00 28.91
N ALA A 16 -51.35 14.06 28.11
CA ALA A 16 -50.88 12.92 27.34
C ALA A 16 -49.93 12.09 28.20
N ASN A 17 -50.24 10.81 28.43
CA ASN A 17 -49.45 9.93 29.31
C ASN A 17 -48.88 8.76 28.51
N ASN A 18 -47.68 8.32 28.88
CA ASN A 18 -46.99 7.18 28.25
C ASN A 18 -46.83 7.31 26.73
N VAL A 19 -46.58 8.51 26.22
CA VAL A 19 -46.45 8.77 24.78
C VAL A 19 -45.17 8.10 24.28
N THR A 20 -45.29 7.11 23.39
CA THR A 20 -44.13 6.43 22.80
C THR A 20 -43.58 7.21 21.62
N VAL A 21 -42.26 7.25 21.47
CA VAL A 21 -41.59 7.83 20.29
C VAL A 21 -40.81 6.75 19.55
N ASP A 22 -41.16 6.53 18.29
CA ASP A 22 -40.45 5.66 17.37
C ASP A 22 -39.72 6.46 16.29
N LEU A 23 -38.53 6.00 15.90
CA LEU A 23 -37.78 6.56 14.77
C LEU A 23 -37.64 5.56 13.63
N TYR A 24 -37.81 6.05 12.40
CA TYR A 24 -37.66 5.28 11.16
C TYR A 24 -36.72 5.99 10.19
N ALA A 25 -35.93 5.21 9.44
CA ALA A 25 -35.25 5.66 8.25
C ALA A 25 -36.12 5.31 7.03
N GLY A 26 -36.64 6.33 6.36
CA GLY A 26 -37.71 6.19 5.36
C GLY A 26 -39.11 6.21 5.97
N GLU A 27 -40.11 6.37 5.13
CA GLU A 27 -41.52 6.47 5.54
C GLU A 27 -42.04 5.12 6.07
N PRO A 28 -42.55 5.03 7.32
CA PRO A 28 -42.94 3.76 7.94
C PRO A 28 -43.96 2.95 7.14
N GLY A 29 -44.94 3.61 6.52
CA GLY A 29 -45.98 2.96 5.70
C GLY A 29 -45.52 2.54 4.30
N ASN A 30 -44.31 2.91 3.90
CA ASN A 30 -43.76 2.72 2.56
C ASN A 30 -42.36 2.08 2.61
N GLY A 31 -42.20 1.07 3.48
CA GLY A 31 -40.97 0.29 3.59
C GLY A 31 -39.86 0.91 4.46
N GLY A 32 -40.17 1.94 5.25
CA GLY A 32 -39.26 2.54 6.21
C GLY A 32 -38.78 1.55 7.27
N VAL A 33 -37.49 1.64 7.63
CA VAL A 33 -36.85 0.75 8.60
C VAL A 33 -36.86 1.42 9.97
N LYS A 34 -37.38 0.73 10.99
CA LYS A 34 -37.35 1.22 12.38
C LYS A 34 -35.89 1.23 12.89
N ILE A 35 -35.38 2.42 13.18
CA ILE A 35 -33.96 2.66 13.57
C ILE A 35 -33.78 2.91 15.07
N GLY A 36 -34.87 3.07 15.82
CA GLY A 36 -34.83 3.13 17.26
C GLY A 36 -36.22 3.19 17.87
N TRP A 37 -36.34 2.59 19.05
CA TRP A 37 -37.55 2.59 19.87
C TRP A 37 -37.10 2.47 21.31
N ARG A 38 -37.09 3.58 22.05
CA ARG A 38 -36.77 3.49 23.49
C ARG A 38 -36.98 4.76 24.28
N ASP A 39 -37.86 5.64 23.85
CA ASP A 39 -38.30 6.69 24.76
C ASP A 39 -39.81 6.71 24.86
N THR A 40 -40.26 6.64 26.11
CA THR A 40 -41.64 6.86 26.49
C THR A 40 -41.64 8.12 27.34
N ILE A 41 -42.45 9.09 26.94
CA ILE A 41 -42.63 10.30 27.71
C ILE A 41 -43.77 10.03 28.69
N ASP A 42 -43.44 9.92 29.98
CA ASP A 42 -44.39 9.58 31.04
C ASP A 42 -45.61 10.50 31.04
N VAL A 43 -45.39 11.82 30.93
CA VAL A 43 -46.45 12.82 30.90
C VAL A 43 -46.06 14.08 30.14
N ILE A 44 -46.99 14.56 29.29
CA ILE A 44 -46.96 15.86 28.63
C ILE A 44 -48.23 16.61 29.05
N PRO A 45 -48.13 17.64 29.92
CA PRO A 45 -49.29 18.45 30.29
C PRO A 45 -49.89 19.23 29.10
N PRO A 46 -51.13 19.72 29.22
CA PRO A 46 -51.75 20.57 28.19
C PRO A 46 -50.91 21.81 27.88
N GLY A 47 -50.68 22.11 26.61
CA GLY A 47 -49.91 23.26 26.12
C GLY A 47 -48.40 23.20 26.37
N GLU A 48 -47.89 22.07 26.86
CA GLU A 48 -46.48 21.89 27.21
C GLU A 48 -45.74 21.03 26.18
N THR A 49 -44.40 21.08 26.23
CA THR A 49 -43.53 20.23 25.42
C THR A 49 -42.61 19.36 26.27
N ARG A 50 -42.24 18.20 25.75
CA ARG A 50 -41.23 17.30 26.33
C ARG A 50 -40.26 16.84 25.26
N LYS A 51 -39.09 16.36 25.68
CA LYS A 51 -38.06 15.86 24.76
C LYS A 51 -37.84 14.37 24.98
N ALA A 52 -37.81 13.65 23.87
CA ALA A 52 -37.33 12.29 23.78
C ALA A 52 -35.99 12.27 23.04
N TRP A 53 -35.16 11.27 23.31
CA TRP A 53 -33.88 11.11 22.64
C TRP A 53 -33.52 9.66 22.38
N ILE A 54 -33.01 9.41 21.18
CA ILE A 54 -32.61 8.08 20.72
C ILE A 54 -31.20 8.17 20.15
N ASN A 55 -30.33 7.26 20.59
CA ASN A 55 -28.99 7.11 20.03
C ASN A 55 -29.06 6.12 18.87
N TRP A 56 -28.73 6.58 17.67
CA TRP A 56 -28.74 5.78 16.45
C TRP A 56 -27.32 5.53 15.92
N GLY A 57 -27.08 4.33 15.38
CA GLY A 57 -25.80 3.92 14.82
C GLY A 57 -25.43 4.59 13.49
N ALA A 58 -26.39 5.19 12.78
CA ALA A 58 -26.20 5.78 11.45
C ALA A 58 -25.53 4.83 10.43
N ASN A 59 -25.99 3.58 10.38
CA ASN A 59 -25.41 2.51 9.56
C ASN A 59 -26.06 2.33 8.17
N ILE A 60 -26.94 3.26 7.78
CA ILE A 60 -27.61 3.25 6.47
C ILE A 60 -27.07 4.44 5.68
N PRO A 61 -26.17 4.25 4.70
CA PRO A 61 -25.56 5.36 3.97
C PRO A 61 -26.55 6.01 2.98
N GLY A 62 -26.24 7.26 2.61
CA GLY A 62 -26.96 8.02 1.59
C GLY A 62 -27.91 9.09 2.13
N ASN A 63 -28.72 9.64 1.22
CA ASN A 63 -29.80 10.56 1.56
C ASN A 63 -30.97 9.78 2.17
N LEU A 64 -31.34 10.12 3.39
CA LEU A 64 -32.47 9.54 4.11
C LEU A 64 -33.45 10.62 4.54
N MET A 65 -34.69 10.21 4.76
CA MET A 65 -35.65 10.96 5.58
C MET A 65 -35.79 10.23 6.90
N ILE A 66 -35.50 10.92 8.01
CA ILE A 66 -35.72 10.39 9.35
C ILE A 66 -37.12 10.79 9.79
N TRP A 67 -37.95 9.79 10.07
CA TRP A 67 -39.32 9.96 10.53
C TRP A 67 -39.41 9.71 12.03
N ALA A 68 -40.08 10.60 12.75
CA ALA A 68 -40.57 10.38 14.10
C ALA A 68 -42.06 10.07 14.05
N VAL A 69 -42.48 9.03 14.76
CA VAL A 69 -43.88 8.63 14.90
C VAL A 69 -44.20 8.54 16.39
N LEU A 70 -45.23 9.25 16.80
CA LEU A 70 -45.77 9.19 18.15
C LEU A 70 -46.85 8.10 18.24
N ASP A 71 -46.96 7.50 19.42
CA ASP A 71 -48.02 6.53 19.76
C ASP A 71 -48.37 5.53 18.65
N SER A 72 -47.37 4.86 18.09
CA SER A 72 -47.56 3.94 16.96
C SER A 72 -48.48 2.74 17.29
N ASN A 73 -48.74 2.49 18.57
CA ASN A 73 -49.66 1.47 19.05
C ASN A 73 -51.08 2.01 19.30
N ASN A 74 -51.32 3.30 19.09
CA ASN A 74 -52.62 3.97 19.22
C ASN A 74 -53.25 3.75 20.60
N THR A 75 -52.48 4.04 21.65
CA THR A 75 -52.81 3.83 23.07
C THR A 75 -53.14 5.11 23.84
N VAL A 76 -52.71 6.25 23.33
CA VAL A 76 -53.06 7.59 23.83
C VAL A 76 -54.34 8.02 23.11
N PHE A 77 -55.27 8.63 23.85
CA PHE A 77 -56.50 9.15 23.25
C PHE A 77 -56.27 10.60 22.84
N GLU A 78 -56.26 10.86 21.53
CA GLU A 78 -55.92 12.16 20.98
C GLU A 78 -57.14 12.80 20.29
N THR A 79 -57.13 14.13 20.17
CA THR A 79 -58.19 14.86 19.45
C THR A 79 -57.99 14.82 17.94
N GLU A 80 -56.74 14.63 17.51
CA GLU A 80 -56.31 14.49 16.13
C GLU A 80 -55.25 13.39 16.13
N GLU A 81 -55.43 12.37 15.30
CA GLU A 81 -54.52 11.21 15.24
C GLU A 81 -53.56 11.34 14.04
N THR A 82 -53.79 12.32 13.17
CA THR A 82 -53.07 12.45 11.89
C THR A 82 -51.82 13.34 11.96
N ASP A 83 -51.59 14.07 13.06
CA ASP A 83 -50.45 14.95 13.27
C ASP A 83 -49.29 14.32 14.05
N ASN A 84 -49.38 13.01 14.32
CA ASN A 84 -48.40 12.22 15.07
C ASN A 84 -47.11 11.86 14.31
N THR A 85 -46.83 12.54 13.19
CA THR A 85 -45.64 12.26 12.38
C THR A 85 -44.87 13.52 12.01
N ALA A 86 -43.54 13.42 12.05
CA ALA A 86 -42.63 14.47 11.60
C ALA A 86 -41.45 13.85 10.86
N ALA A 87 -40.92 14.53 9.84
CA ALA A 87 -39.80 14.02 9.06
C ALA A 87 -38.77 15.10 8.77
N VAL A 88 -37.49 14.73 8.80
CA VAL A 88 -36.37 15.62 8.46
C VAL A 88 -35.39 14.94 7.50
N PRO A 89 -34.84 15.66 6.51
CA PRO A 89 -33.77 15.12 5.68
C PRO A 89 -32.52 14.92 6.53
N PHE A 90 -31.86 13.79 6.33
CA PHE A 90 -30.59 13.46 6.97
C PHE A 90 -29.69 12.77 5.96
N HIS A 91 -28.51 13.32 5.73
CA HIS A 91 -27.51 12.66 4.92
C HIS A 91 -26.57 11.88 5.82
N VAL A 92 -26.57 10.55 5.68
CA VAL A 92 -25.51 9.72 6.21
C VAL A 92 -24.45 9.63 5.14
N TYR A 93 -23.35 10.36 5.31
CA TYR A 93 -22.17 10.08 4.52
C TYR A 93 -21.81 8.62 4.77
N ALA A 94 -21.71 7.83 3.71
CA ALA A 94 -21.03 6.55 3.83
C ALA A 94 -19.65 6.88 4.39
N THR A 95 -19.38 6.49 5.63
CA THR A 95 -17.99 6.24 6.00
C THR A 95 -17.62 5.01 5.21
N VAL A 96 -17.22 5.19 3.95
CA VAL A 96 -16.16 4.33 3.42
C VAL A 96 -15.09 4.50 4.50
N GLN A 97 -14.73 3.44 5.22
CA GLN A 97 -13.41 3.46 5.82
C GLN A 97 -12.50 3.97 4.69
N GLY A 98 -11.81 5.10 4.88
CA GLY A 98 -10.96 5.71 3.85
C GLY A 98 -10.34 4.66 2.94
N GLU A 99 -10.37 4.92 1.64
CA GLU A 99 -9.91 3.93 0.67
C GLU A 99 -8.48 3.51 1.04
N VAL A 100 -8.15 2.23 0.88
CA VAL A 100 -6.75 1.81 0.83
C VAL A 100 -6.33 2.02 -0.61
N ASP A 101 -5.14 2.55 -0.84
CA ASP A 101 -4.58 2.64 -2.19
C ASP A 101 -3.12 2.23 -2.11
N LEU A 102 -2.80 1.09 -2.70
CA LEU A 102 -1.47 0.52 -2.65
C LEU A 102 -0.71 0.89 -3.92
N VAL A 103 0.59 1.07 -3.78
CA VAL A 103 1.49 1.34 -4.89
C VAL A 103 2.72 0.47 -4.71
N VAL A 104 3.08 -0.28 -5.75
CA VAL A 104 4.40 -0.90 -5.82
C VAL A 104 5.40 0.20 -6.25
N GLU A 105 6.22 0.68 -5.31
CA GLU A 105 7.16 1.78 -5.61
C GLU A 105 8.45 1.31 -6.27
N ALA A 106 8.93 0.12 -5.89
CA ALA A 106 10.19 -0.39 -6.41
C ALA A 106 10.29 -1.91 -6.25
N ILE A 107 10.97 -2.54 -7.21
CA ILE A 107 11.38 -3.94 -7.17
C ILE A 107 12.90 -3.98 -7.30
N LYS A 108 13.57 -4.78 -6.47
CA LYS A 108 15.01 -5.06 -6.54
C LYS A 108 15.26 -6.55 -6.50
N ILE A 109 16.19 -7.04 -7.31
CA ILE A 109 16.63 -8.43 -7.29
C ILE A 109 18.08 -8.47 -6.81
N LEU A 110 18.31 -9.06 -5.65
CA LEU A 110 19.58 -9.06 -4.95
C LEU A 110 20.20 -10.46 -4.95
N ASP A 111 21.50 -10.57 -5.17
CA ASP A 111 22.25 -11.80 -4.98
C ASP A 111 22.41 -12.13 -3.48
N SER A 112 23.10 -13.23 -3.17
CA SER A 112 23.38 -13.65 -1.79
C SER A 112 24.22 -12.65 -0.97
N ASN A 113 24.88 -11.69 -1.64
CA ASN A 113 25.66 -10.62 -1.01
C ASN A 113 24.88 -9.30 -0.90
N GLY A 114 23.63 -9.26 -1.38
CA GLY A 114 22.81 -8.06 -1.39
C GLY A 114 23.09 -7.10 -2.54
N LEU A 115 23.69 -7.58 -3.65
CA LEU A 115 24.04 -6.78 -4.82
C LEU A 115 23.08 -7.05 -6.00
N GLU A 116 22.77 -6.02 -6.79
CA GLU A 116 21.97 -6.12 -8.02
C GLU A 116 22.89 -6.39 -9.23
N LEU A 117 23.33 -7.64 -9.39
CA LEU A 117 24.27 -8.03 -10.45
C LEU A 117 23.59 -8.97 -11.47
N GLN A 118 23.39 -8.47 -12.69
CA GLN A 118 22.88 -9.25 -13.83
C GLN A 118 24.00 -9.55 -14.85
N PRO A 119 23.88 -10.63 -15.65
CA PRO A 119 22.84 -11.66 -15.62
C PRO A 119 22.90 -12.53 -14.36
N PHE A 120 21.75 -13.03 -13.91
CA PHE A 120 21.65 -13.94 -12.77
C PHE A 120 21.84 -15.40 -13.24
N PRO A 121 22.86 -16.12 -12.73
CA PRO A 121 23.05 -17.54 -13.06
C PRO A 121 21.92 -18.42 -12.57
N ARG A 122 21.60 -19.44 -13.37
CA ARG A 122 20.71 -20.52 -12.96
C ARG A 122 21.26 -21.24 -11.72
N GLY A 123 20.41 -21.45 -10.73
CA GLY A 123 20.74 -22.07 -9.44
C GLY A 123 21.18 -21.09 -8.37
N ASP A 124 21.42 -19.81 -8.69
CA ASP A 124 21.71 -18.80 -7.67
C ASP A 124 20.48 -18.55 -6.79
N LYS A 125 20.73 -18.30 -5.52
CA LYS A 125 19.70 -17.84 -4.58
C LYS A 125 19.65 -16.32 -4.61
N LEU A 126 18.49 -15.80 -4.97
CA LEU A 126 18.21 -14.38 -5.04
C LEU A 126 17.20 -13.99 -3.97
N THR A 127 17.27 -12.74 -3.53
CA THR A 127 16.26 -12.07 -2.73
C THR A 127 15.57 -11.02 -3.59
N VAL A 128 14.28 -11.18 -3.83
CA VAL A 128 13.43 -10.16 -4.42
C VAL A 128 12.91 -9.27 -3.30
N ARG A 129 13.30 -7.99 -3.31
CA ARG A 129 12.81 -6.99 -2.38
C ARG A 129 11.83 -6.08 -3.10
N VAL A 130 10.64 -5.93 -2.53
CA VAL A 130 9.55 -5.09 -3.04
C VAL A 130 9.27 -4.00 -2.03
N THR A 131 9.25 -2.76 -2.48
CA THR A 131 8.84 -1.59 -1.68
C THR A 131 7.40 -1.25 -2.02
N LEU A 132 6.55 -1.18 -1.00
CA LEU A 132 5.13 -0.93 -1.11
C LEU A 132 4.76 0.30 -0.28
N THR A 133 3.90 1.15 -0.83
CA THR A 133 3.33 2.28 -0.13
C THR A 133 1.82 2.17 -0.12
N ASN A 134 1.22 2.40 1.05
CA ASN A 134 -0.19 2.72 1.14
C ASN A 134 -0.31 4.25 1.10
N ILE A 135 -0.78 4.83 -0.01
CA ILE A 135 -0.78 6.29 -0.19
C ILE A 135 -1.96 6.98 0.51
N GLU A 136 -2.91 6.19 0.99
CA GLU A 136 -4.13 6.71 1.59
C GLU A 136 -4.09 6.81 3.12
N SER A 137 -5.09 7.52 3.64
CA SER A 137 -5.20 7.87 5.06
C SER A 137 -5.67 6.74 5.98
N ASN A 138 -5.96 5.57 5.40
CA ASN A 138 -6.41 4.40 6.12
C ASN A 138 -5.35 3.32 6.17
N LYS A 139 -5.31 2.54 7.25
CA LYS A 139 -4.43 1.38 7.37
C LYS A 139 -4.96 0.24 6.51
N ALA A 140 -4.06 -0.43 5.78
CA ALA A 140 -4.33 -1.68 5.11
C ALA A 140 -4.01 -2.83 6.07
N ASP A 141 -5.02 -3.45 6.69
CA ASP A 141 -4.82 -4.43 7.76
C ASP A 141 -4.33 -5.78 7.25
N ARG A 142 -4.64 -6.13 6.00
CA ARG A 142 -4.19 -7.37 5.37
C ARG A 142 -3.87 -7.19 3.89
N VAL A 143 -2.61 -6.98 3.58
CA VAL A 143 -2.09 -6.90 2.22
C VAL A 143 -1.40 -8.21 1.87
N HIS A 144 -1.77 -8.79 0.73
CA HIS A 144 -1.16 -9.97 0.14
C HIS A 144 -0.34 -9.58 -1.07
N MET A 145 0.97 -9.85 -1.04
CA MET A 145 1.90 -9.65 -2.15
C MET A 145 2.24 -10.99 -2.77
N SER A 146 2.17 -11.09 -4.09
CA SER A 146 2.63 -12.24 -4.86
C SER A 146 3.68 -11.81 -5.89
N VAL A 147 4.71 -12.66 -6.07
CA VAL A 147 5.81 -12.42 -7.00
C VAL A 147 5.88 -13.58 -8.00
N TYR A 148 5.81 -13.26 -9.28
CA TYR A 148 5.82 -14.20 -10.38
C TYR A 148 7.01 -13.95 -11.31
N VAL A 149 7.38 -14.98 -12.07
CA VAL A 149 8.33 -14.89 -13.18
C VAL A 149 7.67 -15.35 -14.47
N ASP A 150 7.72 -14.51 -15.50
CA ASP A 150 7.18 -14.62 -16.87
C ASP A 150 5.65 -14.66 -16.99
N THR A 151 4.93 -15.31 -16.07
CA THR A 151 3.46 -15.48 -16.17
C THR A 151 2.77 -15.40 -14.81
N GLU A 152 1.61 -14.73 -14.77
CA GLU A 152 0.71 -14.66 -13.60
C GLU A 152 -0.21 -15.90 -13.44
N ASP A 153 -0.81 -16.01 -12.26
CA ASP A 153 -1.93 -16.89 -11.84
C ASP A 153 -1.67 -18.41 -11.86
N PRO A 154 -1.17 -18.98 -10.77
CA PRO A 154 -0.04 -19.92 -10.90
C PRO A 154 0.80 -19.63 -12.17
N PRO A 155 1.18 -20.59 -13.02
CA PRO A 155 2.53 -21.14 -13.09
C PRO A 155 3.67 -20.14 -13.44
N GLY A 156 3.89 -19.13 -12.61
CA GLY A 156 5.16 -18.40 -12.51
C GLY A 156 5.51 -18.00 -11.07
N LEU A 157 4.65 -18.31 -10.10
CA LEU A 157 4.78 -17.88 -8.71
C LEU A 157 6.08 -18.38 -8.08
N ILE A 158 6.92 -17.45 -7.63
CA ILE A 158 8.18 -17.74 -6.94
C ILE A 158 8.09 -17.48 -5.42
N GLY A 159 7.08 -16.73 -4.97
CA GLY A 159 6.71 -16.62 -3.57
C GLY A 159 5.72 -15.50 -3.28
N SER A 160 5.34 -15.39 -2.01
CA SER A 160 4.33 -14.44 -1.54
C SER A 160 4.65 -13.94 -0.12
N HIS A 161 4.05 -12.83 0.26
CA HIS A 161 4.13 -12.25 1.61
C HIS A 161 2.76 -11.72 2.05
N GLU A 162 2.47 -11.78 3.34
CA GLU A 162 1.28 -11.16 3.93
C GLU A 162 1.65 -10.29 5.12
N GLY A 163 1.04 -9.11 5.21
CA GLY A 163 1.27 -8.18 6.31
C GLY A 163 0.32 -7.01 6.31
N SER A 164 0.46 -6.11 7.27
CA SER A 164 -0.29 -4.85 7.32
C SER A 164 0.59 -3.67 6.92
N ILE A 165 0.00 -2.66 6.28
CA ILE A 165 0.67 -1.39 5.96
C ILE A 165 -0.13 -0.27 6.62
N ASP A 166 0.51 0.46 7.55
CA ASP A 166 -0.14 1.59 8.21
C ASP A 166 -0.57 2.67 7.20
N ALA A 167 -1.50 3.54 7.60
CA ALA A 167 -1.92 4.67 6.77
C ALA A 167 -0.73 5.54 6.36
N LYS A 168 -0.61 5.87 5.06
CA LYS A 168 0.55 6.59 4.50
C LYS A 168 1.88 5.89 4.76
N GLY A 169 1.84 4.59 5.06
CA GLY A 169 2.98 3.79 5.45
C GLY A 169 3.76 3.28 4.24
N LEU A 170 5.06 3.10 4.45
CA LEU A 170 6.02 2.52 3.51
C LEU A 170 6.58 1.25 4.15
N VAL A 171 6.56 0.14 3.42
CA VAL A 171 7.16 -1.14 3.85
C VAL A 171 8.04 -1.71 2.74
N SER A 172 9.02 -2.52 3.14
CA SER A 172 9.80 -3.35 2.22
C SER A 172 9.66 -4.81 2.61
N TRP A 173 9.16 -5.62 1.69
CA TRP A 173 8.97 -7.06 1.86
C TRP A 173 9.90 -7.85 0.96
N GLU A 174 10.22 -9.08 1.38
CA GLU A 174 11.20 -9.91 0.72
C GLU A 174 10.67 -11.31 0.44
N VAL A 175 11.04 -11.84 -0.72
CA VAL A 175 10.85 -13.24 -1.13
C VAL A 175 12.19 -13.78 -1.62
N THR A 176 12.56 -14.99 -1.19
CA THR A 176 13.75 -15.67 -1.67
C THR A 176 13.40 -16.63 -2.79
N TRP A 177 14.16 -16.62 -3.88
CA TRP A 177 13.97 -17.47 -5.04
C TRP A 177 15.29 -18.13 -5.46
N THR A 178 15.23 -19.36 -5.96
CA THR A 178 16.40 -20.01 -6.59
C THR A 178 16.17 -20.02 -8.09
N VAL A 179 17.05 -19.37 -8.86
CA VAL A 179 16.86 -19.17 -10.31
C VAL A 179 16.72 -20.51 -11.01
N ASP A 180 15.55 -20.76 -11.58
CA ASP A 180 15.23 -22.02 -12.27
C ASP A 180 14.97 -21.85 -13.77
N ARG A 181 14.98 -20.60 -14.25
CA ARG A 181 14.73 -20.20 -15.64
C ARG A 181 15.93 -20.46 -16.56
N PRO A 182 15.69 -20.65 -17.87
CA PRO A 182 16.75 -20.76 -18.87
C PRO A 182 17.47 -19.43 -19.08
N ASP A 183 18.62 -19.44 -19.77
CA ASP A 183 19.32 -18.22 -20.15
C ASP A 183 18.44 -17.37 -21.10
N GLY A 184 18.42 -16.06 -20.87
CA GLY A 184 17.62 -15.12 -21.64
C GLY A 184 17.04 -13.99 -20.80
N VAL A 185 16.22 -13.17 -21.45
CA VAL A 185 15.47 -12.08 -20.81
C VAL A 185 14.16 -12.63 -20.28
N HIS A 186 13.84 -12.25 -19.04
CA HIS A 186 12.67 -12.67 -18.27
C HIS A 186 12.02 -11.46 -17.60
N GLU A 187 10.77 -11.65 -17.19
CA GLU A 187 10.01 -10.61 -16.49
C GLU A 187 9.65 -11.08 -15.08
N LEU A 188 9.82 -10.20 -14.11
CA LEU A 188 9.34 -10.38 -12.76
C LEU A 188 8.10 -9.52 -12.57
N ILE A 189 7.00 -10.15 -12.21
CA ILE A 189 5.70 -9.50 -12.07
C ILE A 189 5.32 -9.51 -10.60
N VAL A 190 5.05 -8.35 -10.01
CA VAL A 190 4.59 -8.22 -8.63
C VAL A 190 3.16 -7.75 -8.63
N THR A 191 2.31 -8.45 -7.89
CA THR A 191 0.92 -8.06 -7.66
C THR A 191 0.68 -7.86 -6.17
N VAL A 192 0.00 -6.79 -5.79
CA VAL A 192 -0.45 -6.56 -4.41
C VAL A 192 -1.95 -6.39 -4.32
N VAL A 193 -2.55 -6.91 -3.25
CA VAL A 193 -3.99 -6.82 -3.01
C VAL A 193 -4.25 -6.60 -1.52
N ALA A 194 -5.01 -5.55 -1.18
CA ALA A 194 -5.60 -5.40 0.14
C ALA A 194 -6.85 -6.30 0.26
N VAL A 195 -6.87 -7.22 1.22
CA VAL A 195 -7.95 -8.20 1.33
C VAL A 195 -8.97 -7.79 2.37
N GLY A 196 -10.21 -7.57 1.92
CA GLY A 196 -11.33 -7.18 2.79
C GLY A 196 -11.56 -5.67 2.87
N ASP A 197 -10.68 -4.88 2.26
CA ASP A 197 -10.79 -3.42 2.12
C ASP A 197 -11.29 -3.06 0.71
N VAL A 198 -11.89 -1.86 0.59
CA VAL A 198 -12.23 -1.28 -0.73
C VAL A 198 -11.02 -0.48 -1.19
N GLU A 199 -10.37 -0.98 -2.25
CA GLU A 199 -9.16 -0.38 -2.80
C GLU A 199 -9.49 0.64 -3.89
N ALA A 200 -8.85 1.81 -3.85
CA ALA A 200 -9.16 2.94 -4.74
C ALA A 200 -8.74 2.67 -6.19
N ARG A 201 -7.59 2.00 -6.39
CA ARG A 201 -6.99 1.72 -7.68
C ARG A 201 -6.27 0.38 -7.67
N TYR A 202 -6.47 -0.38 -8.75
CA TYR A 202 -5.89 -1.72 -8.91
C TYR A 202 -4.75 -1.74 -9.93
N ALA A 203 -4.44 -0.62 -10.59
CA ALA A 203 -3.50 -0.58 -11.71
C ALA A 203 -2.05 -0.33 -11.27
N ASP A 204 -1.87 0.43 -10.21
CA ASP A 204 -0.63 0.72 -9.47
C ASP A 204 -0.20 -0.40 -8.51
N ASN A 205 -1.06 -1.41 -8.39
CA ASN A 205 -0.81 -2.63 -7.63
C ASN A 205 -0.02 -3.68 -8.39
N ILE A 206 0.32 -3.40 -9.64
CA ILE A 206 1.06 -4.31 -10.51
C ILE A 206 2.28 -3.56 -11.04
N GLU A 207 3.45 -4.15 -10.86
CA GLU A 207 4.70 -3.63 -11.41
C GLU A 207 5.50 -4.77 -12.03
N VAL A 208 6.18 -4.47 -13.14
CA VAL A 208 6.92 -5.45 -13.94
C VAL A 208 8.37 -5.01 -14.08
N LEU A 209 9.29 -5.91 -13.78
CA LEU A 209 10.72 -5.68 -13.89
C LEU A 209 11.36 -6.71 -14.83
N GLU A 210 11.99 -6.24 -15.90
CA GLU A 210 12.78 -7.09 -16.79
C GLU A 210 14.14 -7.44 -16.15
N PHE A 211 14.59 -8.68 -16.32
CA PHE A 211 15.90 -9.15 -15.88
C PHE A 211 16.50 -10.21 -16.79
N GLU A 212 17.83 -10.35 -16.78
CA GLU A 212 18.54 -11.35 -17.59
C GLU A 212 19.03 -12.53 -16.74
N VAL A 213 18.80 -13.74 -17.24
CA VAL A 213 19.38 -15.00 -16.73
C VAL A 213 20.51 -15.42 -17.66
N GLY A 214 21.66 -15.80 -17.09
CA GLY A 214 22.81 -16.21 -17.88
C GLY A 214 24.07 -16.36 -17.05
N PRO A 215 25.20 -16.69 -17.68
CA PRO A 215 26.48 -16.73 -16.98
C PRO A 215 26.80 -15.34 -16.41
N ARG A 216 27.28 -15.30 -15.15
CA ARG A 216 27.72 -14.05 -14.51
C ARG A 216 28.69 -13.33 -15.44
N SER A 217 28.31 -12.14 -15.89
CA SER A 217 29.25 -11.20 -16.47
C SER A 217 29.78 -10.33 -15.35
N TYR A 218 30.93 -10.69 -14.82
CA TYR A 218 31.68 -9.74 -14.01
C TYR A 218 32.12 -8.58 -14.90
N PRO A 219 32.10 -7.33 -14.40
CA PRO A 219 32.84 -6.25 -15.04
C PRO A 219 34.29 -6.72 -15.26
N ASP A 220 34.78 -6.60 -16.48
CA ASP A 220 36.18 -6.89 -16.83
C ASP A 220 36.91 -5.54 -16.98
N PRO A 221 37.48 -5.00 -15.88
CA PRO A 221 38.21 -3.75 -15.93
C PRO A 221 39.53 -3.94 -16.66
N GLU A 222 39.64 -3.40 -17.87
CA GLU A 222 40.91 -3.35 -18.60
C GLU A 222 41.61 -1.99 -18.38
N PRO A 223 42.92 -1.97 -18.14
CA PRO A 223 43.69 -0.72 -18.12
C PRO A 223 43.72 -0.11 -19.53
N LEU A 224 43.09 1.06 -19.69
CA LEU A 224 42.97 1.75 -20.99
C LEU A 224 44.14 2.69 -21.27
N ASP A 225 44.68 3.32 -20.23
CA ASP A 225 45.90 4.13 -20.33
C ASP A 225 46.68 4.13 -18.99
N VAL A 226 47.99 3.93 -19.07
CA VAL A 226 48.90 3.94 -17.92
C VAL A 226 49.91 5.06 -18.15
N THR A 227 49.78 6.15 -17.39
CA THR A 227 50.76 7.24 -17.40
C THR A 227 51.70 7.12 -16.20
N ILE A 228 53.01 7.15 -16.47
CA ILE A 228 54.05 7.09 -15.45
C ILE A 228 54.43 8.54 -15.10
N PHE A 229 54.25 8.93 -13.83
CA PHE A 229 54.68 10.23 -13.33
C PHE A 229 55.67 10.07 -12.15
N PRO A 230 56.75 10.86 -12.09
CA PRO A 230 57.22 11.79 -13.11
C PRO A 230 57.94 11.08 -14.28
N ASP A 231 57.80 11.65 -15.48
CA ASP A 231 58.39 11.23 -16.77
C ASP A 231 59.94 11.36 -16.83
N SER A 232 60.62 11.27 -15.68
CA SER A 232 62.05 11.55 -15.54
C SER A 232 62.81 10.58 -14.64
N THR A 233 62.21 9.44 -14.28
CA THR A 233 62.93 8.42 -13.51
C THR A 233 63.61 7.43 -14.46
N VAL A 234 64.95 7.38 -14.41
CA VAL A 234 65.72 6.25 -14.96
C VAL A 234 65.33 5.02 -14.15
N VAL A 235 64.40 4.22 -14.65
CA VAL A 235 63.96 2.97 -14.01
C VAL A 235 64.94 1.85 -14.35
N LYS A 236 65.44 1.13 -13.36
CA LYS A 236 66.34 -0.01 -13.56
C LYS A 236 65.56 -1.33 -13.53
N PRO A 237 66.06 -2.39 -14.20
CA PRO A 237 65.47 -3.72 -14.06
C PRO A 237 65.39 -4.14 -12.59
N GLY A 238 64.20 -4.49 -12.12
CA GLY A 238 63.94 -4.89 -10.73
C GLY A 238 63.36 -3.81 -9.82
N ASP A 239 63.24 -2.56 -10.29
CA ASP A 239 62.57 -1.50 -9.52
C ASP A 239 61.04 -1.73 -9.51
N VAL A 240 60.42 -1.52 -8.34
CA VAL A 240 58.96 -1.43 -8.21
C VAL A 240 58.58 0.04 -8.25
N ILE A 241 57.83 0.44 -9.27
CA ILE A 241 57.32 1.81 -9.41
C ILE A 241 55.82 1.84 -9.14
N GLN A 242 55.37 2.86 -8.41
CA GLN A 242 53.95 3.18 -8.34
C GLN A 242 53.55 3.92 -9.60
N VAL A 243 52.56 3.39 -10.30
CA VAL A 243 51.88 4.10 -11.39
C VAL A 243 50.50 4.53 -10.91
N SER A 244 50.09 5.71 -11.33
CA SER A 244 48.73 6.20 -11.18
C SER A 244 48.11 6.23 -12.58
N GLY A 245 47.01 5.52 -12.80
CA GLY A 245 46.34 5.49 -14.10
C GLY A 245 44.83 5.48 -13.96
N LYS A 246 44.13 5.74 -15.06
CA LYS A 246 42.68 5.66 -15.12
C LYS A 246 42.31 4.24 -15.55
N VAL A 247 41.60 3.52 -14.68
CA VAL A 247 40.99 2.22 -15.03
C VAL A 247 39.54 2.48 -15.43
N THR A 248 39.17 2.05 -16.63
CA THR A 248 37.82 2.21 -17.17
C THR A 248 37.30 0.83 -17.53
N VAL A 249 36.08 0.51 -17.11
CA VAL A 249 35.46 -0.77 -17.45
C VAL A 249 35.15 -0.76 -18.95
N ALA A 250 35.85 -1.59 -19.71
CA ALA A 250 35.87 -1.57 -21.17
C ALA A 250 34.48 -1.73 -21.81
N LYS A 251 33.51 -2.30 -21.08
CA LYS A 251 32.18 -2.59 -21.62
C LYS A 251 31.12 -1.50 -21.40
N ASN A 252 31.24 -0.67 -20.37
CA ASN A 252 30.13 0.23 -19.96
C ASN A 252 30.55 1.70 -19.69
N GLY A 253 31.81 2.08 -19.91
CA GLY A 253 32.25 3.48 -19.77
C GLY A 253 32.25 4.02 -18.32
N PHE A 254 32.01 3.17 -17.33
CA PHE A 254 32.13 3.53 -15.91
C PHE A 254 33.61 3.66 -15.52
N GLU A 255 33.92 4.74 -14.80
CA GLU A 255 35.24 4.97 -14.21
C GLU A 255 35.34 4.23 -12.87
N VAL A 256 36.39 3.44 -12.67
CA VAL A 256 36.68 2.81 -11.37
C VAL A 256 37.65 3.72 -10.62
N SER A 257 37.15 4.44 -9.61
CA SER A 257 37.98 5.24 -8.71
C SER A 257 38.60 4.35 -7.63
N GLY A 258 39.92 4.47 -7.39
CA GLY A 258 40.63 3.78 -6.32
C GLY A 258 41.30 2.44 -6.69
N ALA A 259 41.23 2.02 -7.96
CA ALA A 259 41.99 0.86 -8.42
C ALA A 259 43.51 1.15 -8.35
N THR A 260 44.28 0.26 -7.74
CA THR A 260 45.74 0.36 -7.68
C THR A 260 46.34 -0.56 -8.73
N VAL A 261 47.08 0.00 -9.70
CA VAL A 261 47.77 -0.75 -10.75
C VAL A 261 49.25 -0.89 -10.38
N TYR A 262 49.79 -2.11 -10.43
CA TYR A 262 51.22 -2.37 -10.24
C TYR A 262 51.86 -2.75 -11.58
N VAL A 263 52.99 -2.12 -11.92
CA VAL A 263 53.74 -2.43 -13.14
C VAL A 263 55.09 -3.06 -12.76
N LEU A 264 55.34 -4.27 -13.27
CA LEU A 264 56.63 -4.94 -13.10
C LEU A 264 57.53 -4.65 -14.31
N VAL A 265 58.61 -3.88 -14.11
CA VAL A 265 59.57 -3.58 -15.18
C VAL A 265 60.55 -4.75 -15.35
N ARG A 266 60.36 -5.55 -16.41
CA ARG A 266 61.33 -6.58 -16.84
C ARG A 266 62.23 -6.02 -17.94
N GLY A 267 63.48 -6.50 -17.97
CA GLY A 267 64.55 -6.01 -18.85
C GLY A 267 64.22 -6.09 -20.36
N GLN A 268 65.01 -5.33 -21.12
CA GLN A 268 64.83 -4.77 -22.47
C GLN A 268 64.20 -5.61 -23.61
N ASP A 269 63.96 -6.91 -23.43
CA ASP A 269 63.48 -7.83 -24.48
C ASP A 269 62.17 -8.56 -24.14
N ASN A 270 61.44 -8.16 -23.09
CA ASN A 270 60.13 -8.74 -22.76
C ASN A 270 59.03 -7.66 -22.72
N PRO A 271 57.82 -7.94 -23.23
CA PRO A 271 56.69 -7.03 -23.10
C PRO A 271 56.36 -6.75 -21.62
N VAL A 272 55.93 -5.52 -21.34
CA VAL A 272 55.43 -5.11 -20.01
C VAL A 272 54.17 -5.91 -19.71
N GLU A 273 54.19 -6.71 -18.64
CA GLU A 273 53.02 -7.45 -18.16
C GLU A 273 52.31 -6.59 -17.11
N VAL A 274 51.11 -6.12 -17.44
CA VAL A 274 50.26 -5.40 -16.48
C VAL A 274 49.53 -6.45 -15.65
N VAL A 275 49.82 -6.48 -14.35
CA VAL A 275 49.16 -7.39 -13.41
C VAL A 275 48.11 -6.58 -12.66
N THR A 276 46.83 -6.87 -12.90
CA THR A 276 45.72 -6.41 -12.06
C THR A 276 45.60 -7.38 -10.88
N ASN A 277 45.37 -6.88 -9.66
CA ASN A 277 44.87 -7.74 -8.59
C ASN A 277 43.36 -7.93 -8.79
N GLU A 278 42.89 -9.15 -8.54
CA GLU A 278 41.47 -9.57 -8.54
C GLU A 278 40.56 -8.60 -7.77
#